data_AF-A0A968JX50-F1
#
_entry.id   AF-A0A968JX50-F1
#
_cell.length_a   1.000
_cell.length_b   1.000
_cell.length_c   1.000
_cell.angle_alpha   90.00
_cell.angle_beta   90.00
_cell.angle_gamma   90.00
#
_symmetry.space_group_name_H-M   'P 1'
#
loop_
_entity.id
_entity.type
_entity.pdbx_description
1 polymer ?
#
loop_
_entity_poly.entity_id
_entity_poly.type
_entity_poly.pdbx_seq_one_letter_code
_entity_poly.pdbx_strand_id
1 'polypeptide(L)'
;MKSGGTAYIQTPFKEGDIYENPDVKTKEERLYHFGQDDHVRIYSVSGLKDRLEKCGFQADILEFNEDVNQRTGYKPNEKIIIARKIG
;
A
#
# COMPACT_ATOMS: atom_id res chain seq x y z
N MET A 1 7.93 15.42 -0.87
CA MET A 1 8.02 15.41 -2.35
C MET A 1 7.89 16.84 -2.85
N LYS A 2 8.57 17.22 -3.94
CA LYS A 2 8.36 18.55 -4.55
C LYS A 2 6.90 18.67 -5.01
N SER A 3 6.35 19.89 -4.99
CA SER A 3 5.01 20.16 -5.50
C SER A 3 4.87 19.65 -6.94
N GLY A 4 3.76 18.97 -7.24
CA GLY A 4 3.52 18.36 -8.53
C GLY A 4 4.24 17.04 -8.80
N GLY A 5 5.11 16.56 -7.90
CA GLY A 5 5.70 15.22 -8.01
C GLY A 5 4.64 14.12 -7.89
N THR A 6 4.95 12.95 -8.44
CA THR A 6 4.07 11.77 -8.44
C THR A 6 4.83 10.55 -7.91
N ALA A 7 4.21 9.80 -7.02
CA ALA A 7 4.68 8.51 -6.53
C ALA A 7 3.70 7.41 -6.94
N TYR A 8 4.24 6.26 -7.36
CA TYR A 8 3.50 5.02 -7.58
C TYR A 8 3.79 4.12 -6.38
N ILE A 9 2.75 3.77 -5.62
CA ILE A 9 2.87 3.09 -4.34
C ILE A 9 2.21 1.72 -4.46
N GLN A 10 3.01 0.70 -4.22
CA GLN A 10 2.59 -0.69 -4.17
C GLN A 10 3.20 -1.37 -2.96
N THR A 11 2.38 -2.15 -2.27
CA THR A 11 2.75 -2.97 -1.12
C THR A 11 1.82 -4.19 -1.09
N PRO A 12 2.13 -5.26 -0.36
CA PRO A 12 1.20 -6.36 -0.14
C PRO A 12 -0.05 -5.89 0.62
N PHE A 13 -1.02 -5.34 -0.12
CA PHE A 13 -2.28 -4.85 0.43
C PHE A 13 -3.09 -6.01 1.01
N LYS A 14 -3.82 -5.74 2.09
CA LYS A 14 -4.81 -6.65 2.67
C LYS A 14 -6.17 -5.97 2.77
N GLU A 15 -7.23 -6.77 2.84
CA GLU A 15 -8.57 -6.28 3.14
C GLU A 15 -8.68 -5.83 4.60
N GLY A 16 -9.65 -4.96 4.88
CA GLY A 16 -9.89 -4.40 6.21
C GLY A 16 -9.18 -3.06 6.46
N ASP A 17 -8.91 -2.78 7.74
CA ASP A 17 -8.27 -1.53 8.17
C ASP A 17 -6.75 -1.63 8.19
N ILE A 18 -6.09 -0.47 8.26
CA ILE A 18 -4.65 -0.42 8.52
C ILE A 18 -4.38 -1.00 9.90
N TYR A 19 -3.51 -1.99 9.96
CA TYR A 19 -3.05 -2.57 11.22
C TYR A 19 -1.65 -2.06 11.55
N GLU A 20 -1.52 -1.48 12.73
CA GLU A 20 -0.26 -0.97 13.31
C GLU A 20 -0.19 -1.39 14.77
N ASN A 21 0.99 -1.84 15.19
CA ASN A 21 1.26 -2.14 16.60
C ASN A 21 2.63 -1.56 16.99
N PRO A 22 2.65 -0.41 17.70
CA PRO A 22 3.90 0.23 18.09
C PRO A 22 4.69 -0.57 19.13
N ASP A 23 4.06 -1.51 19.83
CA ASP A 23 4.70 -2.33 20.88
C ASP A 23 5.51 -3.49 20.30
N VAL A 24 5.31 -3.83 19.02
CA VAL A 24 6.09 -4.85 18.31
C VAL A 24 7.51 -4.34 18.02
N LYS A 25 8.52 -4.93 18.68
CA LYS A 25 9.92 -4.47 18.58
C LYS A 25 10.84 -5.48 17.91
N THR A 26 10.57 -6.77 18.05
CA THR A 26 11.44 -7.86 17.57
C THR A 26 11.09 -8.29 16.14
N LYS A 27 12.03 -8.95 15.47
CA LYS A 27 11.83 -9.50 14.13
C LYS A 27 10.79 -10.60 14.11
N GLU A 28 10.79 -11.42 15.15
CA GLU A 28 9.89 -12.55 15.35
C GLU A 28 8.45 -12.05 15.53
N GLU A 29 8.25 -11.03 16.37
CA GLU A 29 6.94 -10.37 16.51
C GLU A 29 6.50 -9.70 15.21
N ARG A 30 7.41 -9.05 14.46
CA ARG A 30 7.06 -8.44 13.16
C ARG A 30 6.64 -9.48 12.14
N LEU A 31 7.35 -10.60 12.06
CA LEU A 31 6.98 -11.72 11.20
C LEU A 31 5.60 -12.25 11.57
N TYR A 32 5.31 -12.43 12.86
CA TYR A 32 4.00 -12.88 13.35
C TYR A 32 2.87 -11.89 13.02
N HIS A 33 3.08 -10.61 13.29
CA HIS A 33 2.05 -9.57 13.16
C HIS A 33 1.85 -9.06 11.72
N PHE A 34 2.92 -8.98 10.94
CA PHE A 34 2.92 -8.31 9.63
C PHE A 34 3.28 -9.24 8.47
N GLY A 35 3.72 -10.47 8.75
CA GLY A 35 4.09 -11.48 7.75
C GLY A 35 5.48 -11.29 7.14
N GLN A 36 6.26 -10.31 7.61
CA GLN A 36 7.63 -10.05 7.19
C GLN A 36 8.41 -9.46 8.38
N ASP A 37 9.69 -9.83 8.54
CA ASP A 37 10.48 -9.49 9.73
C ASP A 37 10.92 -8.01 9.80
N ASP A 38 10.74 -7.24 8.75
CA ASP A 38 11.03 -5.81 8.65
C ASP A 38 9.77 -4.93 8.45
N HIS A 39 8.60 -5.53 8.23
CA HIS A 39 7.34 -4.81 8.20
C HIS A 39 6.92 -4.36 9.60
N VAL A 40 6.23 -3.23 9.66
CA VAL A 40 5.73 -2.64 10.93
C VAL A 40 4.25 -2.31 10.89
N ARG A 41 3.59 -2.63 9.77
CA ARG A 41 2.21 -2.29 9.47
C ARG A 41 1.69 -3.08 8.28
N ILE A 42 0.36 -3.20 8.22
CA ILE A 42 -0.37 -3.74 7.07
C ILE A 42 -1.25 -2.61 6.53
N TYR A 43 -1.22 -2.43 5.20
CA TYR A 43 -2.07 -1.45 4.54
C TYR A 43 -3.24 -2.11 3.82
N SER A 44 -4.40 -1.48 3.92
CA SER A 44 -5.46 -1.61 2.92
C SER A 44 -5.37 -0.48 1.89
N VAL A 45 -5.91 -0.71 0.71
CA VAL A 45 -5.89 0.28 -0.39
C VAL A 45 -6.65 1.54 0.01
N SER A 46 -7.86 1.38 0.55
CA SER A 46 -8.68 2.50 1.03
C SER A 46 -7.98 3.25 2.17
N GLY A 47 -7.47 2.53 3.17
CA GLY A 47 -6.82 3.16 4.32
C GLY A 47 -5.57 3.96 3.93
N LEU A 48 -4.74 3.44 3.02
CA LEU A 48 -3.54 4.15 2.57
C LEU A 48 -3.91 5.36 1.70
N LYS A 49 -4.90 5.24 0.81
CA LYS A 49 -5.44 6.38 0.04
C LYS A 49 -5.88 7.50 0.98
N ASP A 50 -6.70 7.19 1.98
CA ASP A 50 -7.21 8.20 2.93
C ASP A 50 -6.07 8.88 3.71
N ARG A 51 -5.04 8.11 4.12
CA ARG A 51 -3.86 8.68 4.80
C ARG A 51 -3.11 9.64 3.88
N LEU A 52 -2.91 9.28 2.61
CA LEU A 52 -2.22 10.13 1.63
C LEU A 52 -3.00 11.44 1.38
N GLU A 53 -4.32 11.35 1.24
CA GLU A 53 -5.18 12.52 1.05
C GLU A 53 -5.11 13.47 2.25
N LYS A 54 -5.15 12.94 3.47
CA LYS A 54 -4.95 13.72 4.71
C LYS A 54 -3.57 14.38 4.79
N CYS A 55 -2.56 13.82 4.10
CA CYS A 55 -1.21 14.41 4.02
C CYS A 55 -1.05 15.43 2.88
N GLY A 56 -2.13 15.80 2.18
CA GLY A 56 -2.10 16.77 1.09
C GLY A 56 -1.59 16.19 -0.24
N PHE A 57 -1.90 14.91 -0.48
CA PHE A 57 -1.74 14.29 -1.79
C PHE A 57 -3.10 14.13 -2.47
N GLN A 58 -3.11 14.17 -3.79
CA GLN A 58 -4.19 13.59 -4.58
C GLN A 58 -3.84 12.11 -4.79
N ALA A 59 -4.72 11.19 -4.40
CA ALA A 59 -4.45 9.76 -4.46
C ALA A 59 -5.50 9.03 -5.31
N ASP A 60 -5.07 8.47 -6.44
CA ASP A 60 -5.91 7.69 -7.36
C ASP A 60 -5.53 6.20 -7.29
N ILE A 61 -6.49 5.30 -7.54
CA ILE A 61 -6.25 3.85 -7.55
C ILE A 61 -6.27 3.37 -9.00
N LEU A 62 -5.20 2.72 -9.43
CA LEU A 62 -5.11 2.00 -10.67
C LEU A 62 -5.27 0.50 -10.37
N GLU A 63 -6.30 -0.13 -10.95
CA GLU A 63 -6.57 -1.56 -10.79
C GLU A 63 -6.26 -2.30 -12.08
N PHE A 64 -5.43 -3.34 -11.98
CA PHE A 64 -5.09 -4.24 -13.07
C PHE A 64 -5.88 -5.53 -12.90
N ASN A 65 -6.92 -5.65 -13.70
CA ASN A 65 -7.72 -6.85 -13.82
C ASN A 65 -7.19 -7.65 -15.02
N GLU A 66 -6.06 -8.32 -14.86
CA GLU A 66 -5.61 -9.25 -15.89
C GLU A 66 -6.37 -10.58 -15.78
N ASP A 67 -6.81 -11.06 -16.94
CA ASP A 67 -7.34 -12.40 -17.12
C ASP A 67 -6.18 -13.40 -16.96
N VAL A 68 -6.39 -14.48 -16.22
CA VAL A 68 -5.38 -15.46 -15.75
C VAL A 68 -4.56 -16.11 -16.90
N ASN A 69 -4.93 -15.84 -18.15
CA ASN A 69 -4.33 -16.37 -19.37
C ASN A 69 -3.23 -15.49 -20.00
N GLN A 70 -2.93 -14.31 -19.47
CA GLN A 70 -1.82 -13.47 -19.96
C GLN A 70 -0.56 -13.66 -19.10
N ARG A 71 0.53 -14.12 -19.75
CA ARG A 71 1.83 -14.43 -19.13
C ARG A 71 2.61 -13.16 -18.75
N THR A 72 2.08 -12.30 -17.89
CA THR A 72 2.70 -11.01 -17.55
C THR A 72 3.33 -10.97 -16.14
N GLY A 73 3.07 -11.96 -15.30
CA GLY A 73 3.65 -12.04 -13.95
C GLY A 73 2.99 -11.14 -12.90
N TYR A 74 1.92 -10.42 -13.26
CA TYR A 74 1.11 -9.67 -12.30
C TYR A 74 0.19 -10.59 -11.51
N LYS A 75 -0.08 -10.24 -10.25
CA LYS A 75 -1.09 -10.96 -9.47
C LYS A 75 -2.48 -10.53 -9.96
N PRO A 76 -3.47 -11.44 -10.01
CA PRO A 76 -4.85 -11.05 -10.27
C PRO A 76 -5.29 -9.95 -9.28
N ASN A 77 -5.96 -8.92 -9.79
CA ASN A 77 -6.47 -7.77 -9.02
C ASN A 77 -5.36 -6.93 -8.36
N GLU A 78 -4.25 -6.71 -9.06
CA GLU A 78 -3.17 -5.86 -8.58
C GLU A 78 -3.61 -4.39 -8.53
N LYS A 79 -3.34 -3.73 -7.41
CA LYS A 79 -3.73 -2.33 -7.19
C LYS A 79 -2.50 -1.48 -6.95
N ILE A 80 -2.41 -0.35 -7.64
CA ILE A 80 -1.35 0.65 -7.47
C ILE A 80 -2.00 1.97 -7.08
N ILE A 81 -1.47 2.62 -6.05
CA ILE A 81 -1.90 3.98 -5.68
C ILE A 81 -0.97 4.98 -6.36
N ILE A 82 -1.57 5.91 -7.11
CA ILE A 82 -0.86 7.05 -7.72
C ILE A 82 -1.07 8.26 -6.82
N ALA A 83 -0.01 8.71 -6.15
CA ALA A 83 -0.06 9.82 -5.21
C ALA A 83 0.67 11.05 -5.76
N ARG A 84 -0.06 12.12 -6.04
CA ARG A 84 0.49 13.40 -6.53
C ARG A 84 0.51 14.44 -5.41
N LYS A 85 1.65 15.10 -5.20
CA LYS A 85 1.74 16.18 -4.19
C LYS A 85 1.03 17.43 -4.71
N ILE A 86 0.01 17.88 -3.97
CA ILE A 86 -0.69 19.15 -4.19
C ILE A 86 -0.14 20.12 -3.12
N GLY A 87 0.59 21.16 -3.50
CA GLY A 87 1.15 22.14 -2.53
C GLY A 87 2.51 21.77 -1.97
#